data_AF-A0A965Z088-F1
#
_entry.id   AF-A0A965Z088-F1
#
_cell.length_a   1.000
_cell.length_b   1.000
_cell.length_c   1.000
_cell.angle_alpha   90.00
_cell.angle_beta   90.00
_cell.angle_gamma   90.00
#
_symmetry.space_group_name_H-M   'P 1'
#
loop_
_entity.id
_entity.type
_entity.pdbx_description
1 polymer ?
#
loop_
_entity_poly.entity_id
_entity_poly.type
_entity_poly.pdbx_seq_one_letter_code
_entity_poly.pdbx_strand_id
1 'polypeptide(L)'
;LIAQGKVEPMIVVMPNGHTQNAAAPGESSRDYTPAMGGGPRQAVASMEDSFGDIMKFVESNYRVKKGKANRAVAGLSMGGMHSAAISAQYPNTFNYVGVFSAPPIASLMARDNVDAAKAAEEFVQKLKTQQKNGFKLYWIACGNTDFLYQSVIDSMKKMDEIGFNYTYRESGEGHIWKNWRIYLSEFAPMLFK
;
A
#
# COMPACT_ATOMS: atom_id res chain seq x y z
N LEU A 1 -9.10 -4.48 -19.38
CA LEU A 1 -10.06 -4.84 -18.30
C LEU A 1 -11.39 -4.09 -18.41
N ILE A 2 -11.39 -2.75 -18.41
CA ILE A 2 -12.62 -1.93 -18.55
C ILE A 2 -13.41 -2.28 -19.82
N ALA A 3 -12.74 -2.29 -20.99
CA ALA A 3 -13.39 -2.62 -22.27
C ALA A 3 -13.97 -4.05 -22.32
N GLN A 4 -13.52 -4.96 -21.45
CA GLN A 4 -14.04 -6.33 -21.35
C GLN A 4 -15.14 -6.46 -20.27
N GLY A 5 -15.55 -5.37 -19.63
CA GLY A 5 -16.55 -5.37 -18.55
C GLY A 5 -16.10 -6.08 -17.26
N LYS A 6 -14.80 -6.33 -17.09
CA LYS A 6 -14.28 -7.10 -15.93
C LYS A 6 -14.07 -6.24 -14.68
N VAL A 7 -13.95 -4.93 -14.84
CA VAL A 7 -13.72 -3.96 -13.77
C VAL A 7 -14.67 -2.77 -13.97
N GLU A 8 -15.11 -2.17 -12.88
CA GLU A 8 -15.82 -0.89 -12.91
C GLU A 8 -14.91 0.20 -13.52
N PRO A 9 -15.42 1.12 -14.35
CA PRO A 9 -14.67 2.29 -14.77
C PRO A 9 -14.21 3.11 -13.54
N MET A 10 -12.91 3.38 -13.45
CA MET A 10 -12.30 4.01 -12.28
C MET A 10 -11.17 4.97 -12.65
N ILE A 11 -10.89 5.92 -11.76
CA ILE A 11 -9.70 6.78 -11.84
C ILE A 11 -8.57 6.11 -11.06
N VAL A 12 -7.42 5.96 -11.69
CA VAL A 12 -6.19 5.43 -11.06
C VAL A 12 -5.21 6.58 -10.86
N VAL A 13 -4.83 6.83 -9.61
CA VAL A 13 -3.88 7.88 -9.23
C VAL A 13 -2.56 7.23 -8.86
N MET A 14 -1.46 7.64 -9.49
CA MET A 14 -0.13 7.05 -9.32
C MET A 14 0.84 8.13 -8.81
N PRO A 15 0.86 8.43 -7.50
CA PRO A 15 1.72 9.47 -6.94
C PRO A 15 3.20 9.02 -6.88
N ASN A 16 4.10 9.99 -6.71
CA ASN A 16 5.50 9.69 -6.41
C ASN A 16 5.64 9.24 -4.95
N GLY A 17 6.06 7.99 -4.73
CA GLY A 17 6.22 7.42 -3.40
C GLY A 17 7.45 7.92 -2.63
N HIS A 18 8.32 8.72 -3.26
CA HIS A 18 9.46 9.37 -2.60
C HIS A 18 9.10 10.84 -2.37
N THR A 19 8.63 11.18 -1.17
CA THR A 19 8.11 12.52 -0.83
C THR A 19 9.17 13.63 -0.87
N GLN A 20 10.46 13.27 -0.91
CA GLN A 20 11.56 14.19 -1.15
C GLN A 20 11.69 14.64 -2.62
N ASN A 21 11.03 13.94 -3.55
CA ASN A 21 11.11 14.18 -5.00
C ASN A 21 9.82 14.86 -5.51
N ALA A 22 9.98 15.98 -6.22
CA ALA A 22 8.84 16.70 -6.81
C ALA A 22 8.21 15.97 -8.00
N ALA A 23 9.01 15.21 -8.76
CA ALA A 23 8.58 14.48 -9.95
C ALA A 23 9.50 13.27 -10.21
N ALA A 24 9.23 12.54 -11.30
CA ALA A 24 10.13 11.50 -11.79
C ALA A 24 11.52 12.09 -12.16
N PRO A 25 12.58 11.26 -12.19
CA PRO A 25 13.87 11.69 -12.75
C PRO A 25 13.72 12.31 -14.14
N GLY A 26 14.33 13.48 -14.34
CA GLY A 26 14.23 14.26 -15.59
C GLY A 26 12.96 15.12 -15.75
N GLU A 27 11.93 14.95 -14.92
CA GLU A 27 10.62 15.62 -15.06
C GLU A 27 10.40 16.72 -14.01
N SER A 28 11.46 17.14 -13.34
CA SER A 28 11.42 18.24 -12.38
C SER A 28 12.26 19.40 -12.88
N SER A 29 11.99 20.62 -12.39
CA SER A 29 12.84 21.80 -12.65
C SER A 29 14.27 21.69 -12.09
N ARG A 30 14.65 20.51 -11.61
CA ARG A 30 15.91 20.19 -10.96
C ARG A 30 16.51 18.96 -11.64
N ASP A 31 17.83 18.98 -11.80
CA ASP A 31 18.61 17.87 -12.34
C ASP A 31 18.61 16.70 -11.36
N TYR A 32 17.57 15.87 -11.42
CA TYR A 32 17.44 14.63 -10.65
C TYR A 32 17.72 13.43 -11.56
N THR A 33 18.79 12.70 -11.24
CA THR A 33 19.12 11.42 -11.87
C THR A 33 18.48 10.26 -11.11
N PRO A 34 18.02 9.19 -11.79
CA PRO A 34 17.44 8.03 -11.10
C PRO A 34 18.41 7.44 -10.07
N ALA A 35 17.97 7.30 -8.82
CA ALA A 35 18.73 6.68 -7.74
C ALA A 35 17.84 5.76 -6.89
N MET A 36 18.42 4.66 -6.41
CA MET A 36 17.81 3.81 -5.37
C MET A 36 17.80 4.58 -4.04
N GLY A 37 16.65 4.67 -3.37
CA GLY A 37 16.50 5.40 -2.10
C GLY A 37 15.99 6.85 -2.23
N GLY A 38 15.67 7.29 -3.45
CA GLY A 38 15.12 8.61 -3.75
C GLY A 38 16.19 9.71 -3.86
N GLY A 39 15.74 10.97 -3.82
CA GLY A 39 16.62 12.12 -4.02
C GLY A 39 17.44 12.49 -2.77
N PRO A 40 18.46 13.36 -2.92
CA PRO A 40 19.39 13.73 -1.83
C PRO A 40 18.76 14.58 -0.73
N ARG A 41 17.47 14.90 -0.81
CA ARG A 41 16.78 15.77 0.13
C ARG A 41 16.11 14.97 1.22
N GLN A 42 16.07 15.57 2.40
CA GLN A 42 15.22 15.11 3.47
C GLN A 42 13.75 15.36 3.10
N ALA A 43 12.92 14.33 3.27
CA ALA A 43 11.48 14.46 3.15
C ALA A 43 10.95 15.39 4.25
N VAL A 44 10.03 16.29 3.88
CA VAL A 44 9.37 17.22 4.83
C VAL A 44 8.26 16.52 5.62
N ALA A 45 7.70 15.44 5.06
CA ALA A 45 6.69 14.59 5.66
C ALA A 45 6.79 13.18 5.07
N SER A 46 6.29 12.18 5.80
CA SER A 46 6.13 10.81 5.30
C SER A 46 5.08 10.73 4.19
N MET A 47 5.04 9.63 3.45
CA MET A 47 3.99 9.39 2.45
C MET A 47 2.61 9.31 3.13
N GLU A 48 2.56 8.70 4.30
CA GLU A 48 1.37 8.53 5.13
C GLU A 48 0.81 9.87 5.60
N ASP A 49 1.66 10.73 6.15
CA ASP A 49 1.25 12.04 6.69
C ASP A 49 0.82 13.00 5.59
N SER A 50 1.45 12.94 4.42
CA SER A 50 1.13 13.79 3.26
C SER A 50 0.01 13.24 2.37
N PHE A 51 -0.45 12.00 2.58
CA PHE A 51 -1.43 11.36 1.69
C PHE A 51 -2.75 12.12 1.58
N GLY A 52 -3.13 12.85 2.64
CA GLY A 52 -4.32 13.71 2.67
C GLY A 52 -4.32 14.77 1.56
N ASP A 53 -3.16 15.30 1.20
CA ASP A 53 -3.03 16.35 0.17
C ASP A 53 -3.33 15.79 -1.22
N ILE A 54 -2.88 14.56 -1.51
CA ILE A 54 -3.18 13.87 -2.77
C ILE A 54 -4.69 13.65 -2.88
N MET A 55 -5.33 13.16 -1.81
CA MET A 55 -6.78 12.95 -1.80
C MET A 55 -7.54 14.25 -2.02
N LYS A 56 -7.15 15.33 -1.32
CA LYS A 56 -7.76 16.65 -1.46
C LYS A 56 -7.64 17.18 -2.89
N PHE A 57 -6.44 17.10 -3.48
CA PHE A 57 -6.21 17.54 -4.85
C PHE A 57 -7.08 16.78 -5.84
N VAL A 58 -7.12 15.45 -5.75
CA VAL A 58 -7.92 14.61 -6.67
C VAL A 58 -9.41 14.90 -6.54
N GLU A 59 -9.93 15.02 -5.31
CA GLU A 59 -11.34 15.34 -5.07
C GLU A 59 -11.77 16.72 -5.55
N SER A 60 -10.85 17.69 -5.60
CA SER A 60 -11.14 19.05 -6.07
C SER A 60 -10.99 19.20 -7.58
N ASN A 61 -10.20 18.36 -8.26
CA ASN A 61 -9.85 18.54 -9.67
C ASN A 61 -10.47 17.49 -10.60
N TYR A 62 -10.98 16.38 -10.07
CA TYR A 62 -11.58 15.30 -10.87
C TYR A 62 -12.95 14.91 -10.34
N ARG A 63 -13.80 14.39 -11.24
CA ARG A 63 -15.12 13.86 -10.89
C ARG A 63 -14.96 12.48 -10.25
N VAL A 64 -14.75 12.46 -8.93
CA VAL A 64 -14.61 11.23 -8.14
C VAL A 64 -15.80 11.06 -7.20
N LYS A 65 -16.19 9.80 -6.96
CA LYS A 65 -17.09 9.46 -5.86
C LYS A 65 -16.29 9.45 -4.56
N LYS A 66 -16.78 10.18 -3.56
CA LYS A 66 -16.16 10.25 -2.23
C LYS A 66 -16.55 9.06 -1.36
N GLY A 67 -15.91 8.96 -0.20
CA GLY A 67 -16.21 7.96 0.83
C GLY A 67 -15.53 6.61 0.60
N LYS A 68 -15.33 5.86 1.69
CA LYS A 68 -14.51 4.63 1.67
C LYS A 68 -14.97 3.56 0.69
N ALA A 69 -16.28 3.46 0.44
CA ALA A 69 -16.84 2.52 -0.54
C ALA A 69 -16.35 2.73 -1.97
N ASN A 70 -15.88 3.93 -2.30
CA ASN A 70 -15.40 4.28 -3.63
C ASN A 70 -13.89 4.52 -3.66
N ARG A 71 -13.16 4.08 -2.62
CA ARG A 71 -11.72 4.32 -2.51
C ARG A 71 -10.95 3.04 -2.22
N ALA A 72 -9.91 2.83 -3.03
CA ALA A 72 -8.93 1.76 -2.90
C ALA A 72 -7.53 2.36 -2.75
N VAL A 73 -6.64 1.66 -2.06
CA VAL A 73 -5.19 1.95 -2.03
C VAL A 73 -4.43 0.66 -2.25
N ALA A 74 -3.46 0.66 -3.15
CA ALA A 74 -2.62 -0.50 -3.39
C ALA A 74 -1.22 -0.09 -3.84
N GLY A 75 -0.24 -0.94 -3.54
CA GLY A 75 1.14 -0.69 -3.89
C GLY A 75 2.02 -1.91 -3.74
N LEU A 76 3.21 -1.83 -4.34
CA LEU A 76 4.20 -2.90 -4.38
C LEU A 76 5.42 -2.56 -3.54
N SER A 77 6.04 -3.56 -2.89
CA SER A 77 7.28 -3.39 -2.13
C SER A 77 7.14 -2.25 -1.09
N MET A 78 8.01 -1.24 -1.11
CA MET A 78 7.86 -0.01 -0.33
C MET A 78 6.45 0.62 -0.46
N GLY A 79 5.87 0.67 -1.66
CA GLY A 79 4.51 1.15 -1.86
C GLY A 79 3.43 0.24 -1.26
N GLY A 80 3.72 -1.05 -1.07
CA GLY A 80 2.85 -1.97 -0.35
C GLY A 80 2.88 -1.71 1.16
N MET A 81 4.07 -1.41 1.70
CA MET A 81 4.22 -0.93 3.09
C MET A 81 3.49 0.40 3.30
N HIS A 82 3.64 1.35 2.36
CA HIS A 82 2.86 2.60 2.39
C HIS A 82 1.36 2.31 2.33
N SER A 83 0.91 1.41 1.46
CA SER A 83 -0.52 1.09 1.34
C SER A 83 -1.10 0.55 2.65
N ALA A 84 -0.38 -0.35 3.33
CA ALA A 84 -0.76 -0.85 4.65
C ALA A 84 -0.80 0.29 5.68
N ALA A 85 0.26 1.10 5.76
CA ALA A 85 0.40 2.18 6.73
C ALA A 85 -0.61 3.31 6.52
N ILE A 86 -0.82 3.78 5.29
CA ILE A 86 -1.85 4.75 4.90
C ILE A 86 -3.23 4.21 5.30
N SER A 87 -3.55 2.96 4.96
CA SER A 87 -4.87 2.40 5.27
C SER A 87 -5.13 2.30 6.78
N ALA A 88 -4.10 2.00 7.57
CA ALA A 88 -4.18 1.92 9.02
C ALA A 88 -4.21 3.30 9.70
N GLN A 89 -3.52 4.31 9.13
CA GLN A 89 -3.52 5.70 9.61
C GLN A 89 -4.83 6.43 9.30
N TYR A 90 -5.47 6.10 8.18
CA TYR A 90 -6.78 6.61 7.80
C TYR A 90 -7.84 5.49 7.82
N PRO A 91 -8.18 4.94 9.01
CA PRO A 91 -8.90 3.66 9.14
C PRO A 91 -10.37 3.71 8.72
N ASN A 92 -10.87 4.86 8.28
CA ASN A 92 -12.24 5.06 7.76
C ASN A 92 -12.27 5.52 6.29
N THR A 93 -11.14 5.43 5.58
CA THR A 93 -10.96 6.10 4.28
C THR A 93 -10.96 5.15 3.08
N PHE A 94 -10.57 3.89 3.26
CA PHE A 94 -10.42 2.91 2.18
C PHE A 94 -11.20 1.62 2.50
N ASN A 95 -12.00 1.14 1.54
CA ASN A 95 -12.63 -0.19 1.67
C ASN A 95 -11.81 -1.30 1.03
N TYR A 96 -10.86 -0.98 0.15
CA TYR A 96 -10.09 -1.96 -0.59
C TYR A 96 -8.60 -1.64 -0.45
N VAL A 97 -7.84 -2.55 0.13
CA VAL A 97 -6.41 -2.39 0.38
C VAL A 97 -5.66 -3.51 -0.33
N GLY A 98 -4.65 -3.16 -1.13
CA GLY A 98 -3.76 -4.10 -1.81
C GLY A 98 -2.32 -3.96 -1.33
N VAL A 99 -1.73 -5.05 -0.86
CA VAL A 99 -0.34 -5.09 -0.38
C VAL A 99 0.43 -6.12 -1.19
N PHE A 100 1.25 -5.67 -2.14
CA PHE A 100 1.93 -6.53 -3.10
C PHE A 100 3.42 -6.67 -2.75
N SER A 101 3.93 -7.88 -2.59
CA SER A 101 5.34 -8.17 -2.26
C SER A 101 5.86 -7.32 -1.10
N ALA A 102 5.09 -7.19 -0.02
CA ALA A 102 5.44 -6.31 1.10
C ALA A 102 4.81 -6.80 2.41
N PRO A 103 5.54 -6.77 3.54
CA PRO A 103 4.97 -7.04 4.84
C PRO A 103 4.01 -5.91 5.25
N PRO A 104 2.74 -6.19 5.59
CA PRO A 104 1.85 -5.18 6.15
C PRO A 104 2.40 -4.49 7.40
N ILE A 105 3.11 -5.23 8.27
CA ILE A 105 3.71 -4.72 9.51
C ILE A 105 5.24 -4.60 9.29
N ALA A 106 5.65 -3.57 8.55
CA ALA A 106 7.03 -3.40 8.10
C ALA A 106 8.07 -3.35 9.24
N SER A 107 7.70 -2.88 10.43
CA SER A 107 8.60 -2.83 11.59
C SER A 107 9.06 -4.21 12.07
N LEU A 108 8.32 -5.29 11.77
CA LEU A 108 8.74 -6.67 12.08
C LEU A 108 10.00 -7.11 11.30
N MET A 109 10.42 -6.36 10.29
CA MET A 109 11.66 -6.62 9.57
C MET A 109 12.90 -6.40 10.45
N ALA A 110 12.81 -5.56 11.49
CA ALA A 110 13.92 -5.27 12.40
C ALA A 110 13.76 -6.04 13.74
N ARG A 111 13.97 -7.36 13.69
CA ARG A 111 13.60 -8.31 14.77
C ARG A 111 14.25 -8.08 16.13
N ASP A 112 15.42 -7.43 16.17
CA ASP A 112 16.20 -7.20 17.40
C ASP A 112 16.24 -5.72 17.80
N ASN A 113 15.32 -4.91 17.28
CA ASN A 113 15.25 -3.49 17.58
C ASN A 113 14.04 -3.18 18.49
N VAL A 114 14.31 -2.66 19.69
CA VAL A 114 13.28 -2.35 20.70
C VAL A 114 12.28 -1.31 20.19
N ASP A 115 12.74 -0.29 19.46
CA ASP A 115 11.87 0.73 18.89
C ASP A 115 10.99 0.13 17.78
N ALA A 116 11.52 -0.79 16.99
CA ALA A 116 10.77 -1.51 15.97
C ALA A 116 9.70 -2.44 16.58
N ALA A 117 10.01 -3.12 17.68
CA ALA A 117 9.04 -3.92 18.43
C ALA A 117 7.89 -3.06 18.96
N LYS A 118 8.21 -1.88 19.53
CA LYS A 118 7.21 -0.90 19.97
C LYS A 118 6.35 -0.42 18.79
N ALA A 119 6.98 -0.05 17.67
CA ALA A 119 6.28 0.39 16.47
C ALA A 119 5.35 -0.71 15.89
N ALA A 120 5.75 -1.99 15.97
CA ALA A 120 4.91 -3.11 15.58
C ALA A 120 3.65 -3.21 16.46
N GLU A 121 3.79 -3.08 17.77
CA GLU A 121 2.64 -3.10 18.69
C GLU A 121 1.71 -1.89 18.48
N GLU A 122 2.26 -0.70 18.23
CA GLU A 122 1.46 0.48 17.86
C GLU A 122 0.71 0.25 16.54
N PHE A 123 1.36 -0.35 15.54
CA PHE A 123 0.74 -0.68 14.27
C PHE A 123 -0.40 -1.70 14.43
N VAL A 124 -0.22 -2.70 15.30
CA VAL A 124 -1.26 -3.67 15.65
C VAL A 124 -2.50 -2.98 16.24
N GLN A 125 -2.34 -1.94 17.05
CA GLN A 125 -3.51 -1.16 17.53
C GLN A 125 -4.23 -0.42 16.40
N LYS A 126 -3.48 0.10 15.40
CA LYS A 126 -4.07 0.71 14.21
C LYS A 126 -4.86 -0.32 13.38
N LEU A 127 -4.32 -1.53 13.20
CA LEU A 127 -5.01 -2.63 12.52
C LEU A 127 -6.30 -3.05 13.25
N LYS A 128 -6.29 -3.17 14.58
CA LYS A 128 -7.51 -3.42 15.37
C LYS A 128 -8.57 -2.34 15.14
N THR A 129 -8.14 -1.08 15.11
CA THR A 129 -9.04 0.05 14.81
C THR A 129 -9.62 -0.05 13.40
N GLN A 130 -8.79 -0.35 12.42
CA GLN A 130 -9.21 -0.51 11.02
C GLN A 130 -10.19 -1.68 10.85
N GLN A 131 -9.92 -2.84 11.46
CA GLN A 131 -10.82 -4.00 11.47
C GLN A 131 -12.18 -3.64 12.09
N LYS A 132 -12.18 -2.95 13.24
CA LYS A 132 -13.40 -2.50 13.92
C LYS A 132 -14.24 -1.56 13.03
N ASN A 133 -13.60 -0.65 12.31
CA ASN A 133 -14.27 0.27 11.39
C ASN A 133 -14.80 -0.42 10.13
N GLY A 134 -14.24 -1.58 9.80
CA GLY A 134 -14.62 -2.42 8.68
C GLY A 134 -14.11 -1.92 7.33
N PHE A 135 -13.68 -2.86 6.52
CA PHE A 135 -13.32 -2.69 5.11
C PHE A 135 -13.97 -3.83 4.30
N LYS A 136 -13.94 -3.74 2.98
CA LYS A 136 -14.50 -4.78 2.08
C LYS A 136 -13.45 -5.81 1.68
N LEU A 137 -12.21 -5.38 1.44
CA LEU A 137 -11.14 -6.24 1.01
C LEU A 137 -9.80 -5.74 1.54
N TYR A 138 -9.02 -6.65 2.12
CA TYR A 138 -7.61 -6.46 2.42
C TYR A 138 -6.86 -7.62 1.76
N TRP A 139 -6.17 -7.33 0.66
CA TRP A 139 -5.61 -8.35 -0.23
C TRP A 139 -4.09 -8.28 -0.21
N ILE A 140 -3.46 -9.35 0.26
CA ILE A 140 -2.02 -9.48 0.37
C ILE A 140 -1.56 -10.47 -0.71
N ALA A 141 -0.59 -10.08 -1.52
CA ALA A 141 -0.03 -10.95 -2.54
C ALA A 141 1.48 -10.98 -2.49
N CYS A 142 2.10 -12.16 -2.57
CA CYS A 142 3.56 -12.30 -2.50
C CYS A 142 4.04 -13.51 -3.30
N GLY A 143 5.23 -13.40 -3.90
CA GLY A 143 5.91 -14.52 -4.54
C GLY A 143 6.61 -15.39 -3.50
N ASN A 144 6.55 -16.72 -3.65
CA ASN A 144 7.16 -17.66 -2.70
C ASN A 144 8.69 -17.68 -2.68
N THR A 145 9.34 -17.01 -3.64
CA THR A 145 10.80 -16.78 -3.66
C THR A 145 11.16 -15.29 -3.52
N ASP A 146 10.19 -14.45 -3.16
CA ASP A 146 10.42 -13.04 -2.84
C ASP A 146 11.28 -12.93 -1.58
N PHE A 147 12.26 -12.03 -1.55
CA PHE A 147 13.13 -11.87 -0.38
C PHE A 147 12.37 -11.31 0.83
N LEU A 148 11.18 -10.72 0.63
CA LEU A 148 10.28 -10.28 1.70
C LEU A 148 9.28 -11.35 2.16
N TYR A 149 9.29 -12.54 1.54
CA TYR A 149 8.30 -13.58 1.79
C TYR A 149 8.14 -13.90 3.28
N GLN A 150 9.24 -14.16 4.00
CA GLN A 150 9.16 -14.46 5.43
C GLN A 150 8.58 -13.31 6.26
N SER A 151 8.91 -12.06 5.92
CA SER A 151 8.35 -10.89 6.60
C SER A 151 6.85 -10.73 6.34
N VAL A 152 6.36 -11.14 5.15
CA VAL A 152 4.92 -11.20 4.84
C VAL A 152 4.24 -12.25 5.72
N ILE A 153 4.80 -13.46 5.79
CA ILE A 153 4.28 -14.54 6.65
C ILE A 153 4.21 -14.10 8.11
N ASP A 154 5.26 -13.45 8.63
CA ASP A 154 5.29 -13.02 10.03
C ASP A 154 4.28 -11.91 10.33
N SER A 155 4.08 -10.99 9.38
CA SER A 155 3.01 -9.98 9.48
C SER A 155 1.63 -10.64 9.51
N MET A 156 1.38 -11.60 8.62
CA MET A 156 0.11 -12.34 8.58
C MET A 156 -0.13 -13.13 9.86
N LYS A 157 0.89 -13.76 10.42
CA LYS A 157 0.80 -14.43 11.73
C LYS A 157 0.35 -13.46 12.84
N LYS A 158 0.93 -12.25 12.90
CA LYS A 158 0.53 -11.24 13.88
C LYS A 158 -0.88 -10.70 13.62
N MET A 159 -1.31 -10.64 12.35
CA MET A 159 -2.67 -10.29 11.95
C MET A 159 -3.68 -11.38 12.36
N ASP A 160 -3.31 -12.66 12.23
CA ASP A 160 -4.12 -13.80 12.66
C ASP A 160 -4.32 -13.82 14.18
N GLU A 161 -3.27 -13.51 14.95
CA GLU A 161 -3.33 -13.41 16.43
C GLU A 161 -4.38 -12.41 16.93
N ILE A 162 -4.69 -11.38 16.13
CA ILE A 162 -5.71 -10.37 16.46
C ILE A 162 -7.03 -10.57 15.71
N GLY A 163 -7.16 -11.65 14.93
CA GLY A 163 -8.33 -11.93 14.11
C GLY A 163 -8.59 -10.89 13.01
N PHE A 164 -7.53 -10.30 12.45
CA PHE A 164 -7.66 -9.33 11.36
C PHE A 164 -7.99 -10.05 10.04
N ASN A 165 -8.99 -9.59 9.31
CA ASN A 165 -9.41 -10.23 8.08
C ASN A 165 -8.53 -9.84 6.89
N TYR A 166 -8.02 -10.80 6.15
CA TYR A 166 -7.36 -10.57 4.86
C TYR A 166 -7.59 -11.74 3.92
N THR A 167 -7.27 -11.53 2.64
CA THR A 167 -7.16 -12.58 1.64
C THR A 167 -5.70 -12.63 1.18
N TYR A 168 -5.11 -13.82 1.20
CA TYR A 168 -3.73 -14.02 0.78
C TYR A 168 -3.66 -14.72 -0.59
N ARG A 169 -2.82 -14.19 -1.47
CA ARG A 169 -2.55 -14.71 -2.81
C ARG A 169 -1.04 -14.95 -2.95
N GLU A 170 -0.62 -16.19 -2.76
CA GLU A 170 0.75 -16.59 -3.04
C GLU A 170 0.93 -16.91 -4.52
N SER A 171 2.03 -16.47 -5.13
CA SER A 171 2.44 -16.87 -6.48
C SER A 171 3.81 -17.50 -6.50
N GLY A 172 4.20 -18.11 -7.63
CA GLY A 172 5.60 -18.45 -7.88
C GLY A 172 6.48 -17.21 -8.05
N GLU A 173 7.78 -17.45 -8.12
CA GLU A 173 8.82 -16.44 -8.34
C GLU A 173 8.85 -15.38 -7.22
N GLY A 174 9.40 -14.19 -7.48
CA GLY A 174 9.79 -13.26 -6.43
C GLY A 174 9.47 -11.80 -6.73
N HIS A 175 10.42 -10.94 -6.38
CA HIS A 175 10.24 -9.49 -6.31
C HIS A 175 10.34 -8.80 -7.67
N ILE A 176 9.40 -9.08 -8.57
CA ILE A 176 9.50 -8.70 -9.98
C ILE A 176 8.21 -8.07 -10.53
N TRP A 177 8.38 -7.19 -11.51
CA TRP A 177 7.27 -6.53 -12.22
C TRP A 177 6.26 -7.47 -12.84
N LYS A 178 6.66 -8.68 -13.24
CA LYS A 178 5.72 -9.68 -13.77
C LYS A 178 4.65 -10.02 -12.74
N ASN A 179 5.05 -10.30 -11.50
CA ASN A 179 4.14 -10.60 -10.41
C ASN A 179 3.25 -9.39 -10.10
N TRP A 180 3.79 -8.18 -10.00
CA TRP A 180 2.97 -7.00 -9.72
C TRP A 180 1.93 -6.67 -10.80
N ARG A 181 2.23 -6.94 -12.08
CA ARG A 181 1.25 -6.83 -13.17
C ARG A 181 0.13 -7.87 -13.05
N ILE A 182 0.46 -9.10 -12.66
CA ILE A 182 -0.53 -10.15 -12.38
C ILE A 182 -1.41 -9.72 -11.21
N TYR A 183 -0.80 -9.29 -10.11
CA TYR A 183 -1.50 -8.86 -8.91
C TYR A 183 -2.48 -7.72 -9.17
N LEU A 184 -2.08 -6.68 -9.90
CA LEU A 184 -2.98 -5.61 -10.30
C LEU A 184 -4.14 -6.13 -11.18
N SER A 185 -3.86 -7.07 -12.08
CA SER A 185 -4.86 -7.65 -12.97
C SER A 185 -5.89 -8.53 -12.24
N GLU A 186 -5.49 -9.14 -11.12
CA GLU A 186 -6.37 -9.94 -10.24
C GLU A 186 -7.12 -9.05 -9.24
N PHE A 187 -6.46 -8.04 -8.67
CA PHE A 187 -7.02 -7.15 -7.65
C PHE A 187 -8.04 -6.15 -8.20
N ALA A 188 -7.78 -5.52 -9.35
CA ALA A 188 -8.66 -4.50 -9.91
C ALA A 188 -10.12 -5.00 -10.16
N PRO A 189 -10.35 -6.24 -10.63
CA PRO A 189 -11.69 -6.84 -10.71
C PRO A 189 -12.45 -6.99 -9.40
N MET A 190 -11.78 -6.89 -8.25
CA MET A 190 -12.42 -7.01 -6.93
C MET A 190 -12.89 -5.66 -6.38
N LEU A 191 -12.52 -4.54 -7.02
CA LEU A 191 -12.79 -3.19 -6.53
C LEU A 191 -14.21 -2.72 -6.83
N PHE A 192 -14.77 -1.97 -5.88
CA PHE A 192 -16.06 -1.26 -5.98
C PHE A 192 -17.27 -2.17 -6.27
N LYS A 193 -17.16 -3.41 -5.78
CA LYS A 193 -18.22 -4.42 -5.73
C LYS A 193 -18.68 -4.67 -4.29
#